data_AF-A0A520BGH9-F1
#
_entry.id   AF-A0A520BGH9-F1
#
_cell.length_a   1.000
_cell.length_b   1.000
_cell.length_c   1.000
_cell.angle_alpha   90.00
_cell.angle_beta   90.00
_cell.angle_gamma   90.00
#
_symmetry.space_group_name_H-M   'P 1'
#
loop_
_entity.id
_entity.type
_entity.pdbx_description
1 polymer ?
#
loop_
_entity_poly.entity_id
_entity_poly.type
_entity_poly.pdbx_seq_one_letter_code
_entity_poly.pdbx_strand_id
1 'polypeptide(L)'
;MLRQLSYTSIVTFVAIIYYMVLLMRQWIAQYLLLKPCVTTVLKTMIMNNYQLINQLVSLVEEFEKHKQEQTPLSIENFSGFLNAKLGASNVLNNVNDLRFGEQQPEAVAMAYQLDNNIARLFIYMSRYAKSYIKKALHHTNLATAEDFTCLALLLTHSCLSKTALIQMSLLEKASGTEVLNRLLKNNLVHQWDDPNDKRGKRIAITEQGKLLLYDVFKDMNQVGGIITGKLSTSEKYTLQYLLQKLEDFHYELYTKKSINSKADLLSYQKG
;
A
#
# COMPACT_ATOMS: atom_id res chain seq x y z
N MET A 1 -24.71 -13.51 -86.43
CA MET A 1 -25.62 -13.24 -85.29
C MET A 1 -24.92 -12.21 -84.38
N LEU A 2 -25.01 -10.93 -84.72
CA LEU A 2 -24.42 -9.82 -83.95
C LEU A 2 -25.55 -8.83 -83.62
N ARG A 3 -25.85 -8.68 -82.33
CA ARG A 3 -26.94 -7.86 -81.79
C ARG A 3 -26.63 -6.37 -81.99
N GLN A 4 -27.53 -5.65 -82.65
CA GLN A 4 -27.63 -4.20 -82.55
C GLN A 4 -28.01 -3.85 -81.11
N LEU A 5 -27.10 -3.24 -80.35
CA LEU A 5 -27.42 -2.63 -79.06
C LEU A 5 -28.26 -1.38 -79.34
N SER A 6 -29.48 -1.32 -78.81
CA SER A 6 -30.33 -0.14 -78.92
C SER A 6 -29.64 1.06 -78.28
N TYR A 7 -29.77 2.24 -78.88
CA TYR A 7 -29.19 3.52 -78.42
C TYR A 7 -29.42 3.76 -76.91
N THR A 8 -30.57 3.33 -76.38
CA THR A 8 -30.92 3.32 -74.96
C THR A 8 -29.94 2.53 -74.08
N SER A 9 -29.44 1.39 -74.54
CA SER A 9 -28.49 0.55 -73.81
C SER A 9 -27.10 1.20 -73.67
N ILE A 10 -26.67 1.95 -74.67
CA ILE A 10 -25.40 2.69 -74.65
C ILE A 10 -25.50 3.87 -73.66
N VAL A 11 -26.61 4.61 -73.69
CA VAL A 11 -26.85 5.74 -72.78
C VAL A 11 -26.90 5.26 -71.32
N THR A 12 -27.57 4.13 -71.03
CA THR A 12 -27.58 3.56 -69.67
C THR A 12 -26.20 3.11 -69.21
N PHE A 13 -25.39 2.55 -70.12
CA PHE A 13 -24.04 2.09 -69.77
C PHE A 13 -23.10 3.25 -69.45
N VAL A 14 -23.16 4.34 -70.22
CA VAL A 14 -22.40 5.57 -69.96
C VAL A 14 -22.84 6.22 -68.64
N ALA A 15 -24.15 6.23 -68.35
CA ALA A 15 -24.67 6.75 -67.09
C ALA A 15 -24.18 5.96 -65.87
N ILE A 16 -24.10 4.62 -65.97
CA ILE A 16 -23.57 3.76 -64.90
C ILE A 16 -22.08 4.04 -64.66
N ILE A 17 -21.27 4.14 -65.72
CA ILE A 17 -19.84 4.48 -65.58
C ILE A 17 -19.66 5.83 -64.92
N TYR A 18 -20.44 6.84 -65.34
CA TYR A 18 -20.39 8.17 -64.73
C TYR A 18 -20.75 8.13 -63.24
N TYR A 19 -21.79 7.38 -62.86
CA TYR A 19 -22.18 7.23 -61.45
C TYR A 19 -21.12 6.49 -60.63
N MET A 20 -20.47 5.46 -61.20
CA MET A 20 -19.37 4.75 -60.52
C MET A 20 -18.16 5.66 -60.31
N VAL A 21 -17.81 6.49 -61.30
CA VAL A 21 -16.72 7.47 -61.17
C VAL A 21 -17.05 8.54 -60.12
N LEU A 22 -18.31 8.98 -60.04
CA LEU A 22 -18.78 9.93 -59.04
C LEU A 22 -18.72 9.34 -57.62
N LEU A 23 -19.17 8.10 -57.45
CA LEU A 23 -19.09 7.37 -56.17
C LEU A 23 -17.65 7.13 -55.74
N MET A 24 -16.75 6.77 -56.67
CA MET A 24 -15.32 6.67 -56.39
C MET A 24 -14.73 8.01 -55.93
N ARG A 25 -15.08 9.12 -56.58
CA ARG A 25 -14.62 10.46 -56.17
C ARG A 25 -15.12 10.84 -54.78
N GLN A 26 -16.39 10.56 -54.47
CA GLN A 26 -16.94 10.80 -53.12
C GLN A 26 -16.25 9.92 -52.07
N TRP A 27 -16.02 8.65 -52.37
CA TRP A 27 -15.33 7.73 -51.46
C TRP A 27 -13.89 8.16 -51.20
N ILE A 28 -13.15 8.55 -52.24
CA ILE A 28 -11.78 9.08 -52.13
C ILE A 28 -11.75 10.37 -51.32
N ALA A 29 -12.70 11.29 -51.54
CA ALA A 29 -12.80 12.53 -50.78
C ALA A 29 -13.09 12.28 -49.29
N GLN A 30 -14.00 11.36 -48.99
CA GLN A 30 -14.35 10.99 -47.61
C GLN A 30 -13.18 10.29 -46.90
N TYR A 31 -12.44 9.44 -47.60
CA TYR A 31 -11.22 8.79 -47.11
C TYR A 31 -10.09 9.80 -46.83
N LEU A 32 -9.89 10.78 -47.73
CA LEU A 32 -8.91 11.86 -47.54
C LEU A 32 -9.26 12.79 -46.39
N LEU A 33 -10.55 13.02 -46.12
CA LEU A 33 -11.03 13.82 -44.96
C LEU A 33 -10.85 13.09 -43.63
N LEU A 34 -11.01 11.76 -43.60
CA LEU A 34 -10.86 10.94 -42.39
C LEU A 34 -9.38 10.64 -42.04
N LYS A 35 -8.50 10.59 -43.03
CA LYS A 35 -7.06 10.34 -42.87
C LYS A 35 -6.37 11.23 -41.81
N PRO A 36 -6.47 12.57 -41.85
CA PRO A 36 -5.77 13.42 -40.87
C PRO A 36 -6.28 13.23 -39.44
N CYS A 37 -7.58 12.95 -39.24
CA CYS A 37 -8.15 12.70 -37.90
C CYS A 37 -7.65 11.38 -37.31
N VAL A 38 -7.70 10.28 -38.09
CA VAL A 38 -7.21 8.96 -37.67
C VAL A 38 -5.69 8.99 -37.43
N THR A 39 -4.93 9.67 -38.30
CA THR A 39 -3.46 9.77 -38.16
C THR A 39 -3.08 10.63 -36.96
N THR A 40 -3.84 11.67 -36.64
CA THR A 40 -3.61 12.50 -35.45
C THR A 40 -3.97 11.76 -34.17
N VAL A 41 -5.12 11.08 -34.12
CA VAL A 41 -5.49 10.28 -32.93
C VAL A 41 -4.53 9.10 -32.71
N LEU A 42 -4.12 8.39 -33.77
CA LEU A 42 -3.08 7.36 -33.66
C LEU A 42 -1.71 7.95 -33.29
N LYS A 43 -1.29 9.08 -33.86
CA LYS A 43 -0.03 9.74 -33.43
C LYS A 43 -0.08 10.13 -31.97
N THR A 44 -1.19 10.67 -31.48
CA THR A 44 -1.35 11.06 -30.07
C THR A 44 -1.43 9.84 -29.14
N MET A 45 -2.10 8.76 -29.55
CA MET A 45 -2.11 7.48 -28.82
C MET A 45 -0.73 6.80 -28.80
N ILE A 46 0.03 6.88 -29.89
CA ILE A 46 1.37 6.31 -30.01
C ILE A 46 2.42 7.19 -29.29
N MET A 47 2.29 8.53 -29.30
CA MET A 47 3.21 9.45 -28.62
C MET A 47 3.26 9.25 -27.10
N ASN A 48 2.15 8.90 -26.46
CA ASN A 48 2.15 8.64 -25.00
C ASN A 48 2.86 7.32 -24.62
N ASN A 49 2.99 6.36 -25.54
CA ASN A 49 3.64 5.07 -25.26
C ASN A 49 5.18 5.11 -25.30
N TYR A 50 5.79 6.11 -25.94
CA TYR A 50 7.25 6.22 -26.04
C TYR A 50 7.86 7.29 -25.14
N GLN A 51 7.07 8.15 -24.49
CA GLN A 51 7.60 9.13 -23.54
C GLN A 51 8.32 8.46 -22.38
N LEU A 52 7.73 7.42 -21.80
CA LEU A 52 8.37 6.64 -20.73
C LEU A 52 9.61 5.92 -21.25
N ILE A 53 9.58 5.39 -22.47
CA ILE A 53 10.74 4.73 -23.08
C ILE A 53 11.89 5.72 -23.27
N ASN A 54 11.61 6.92 -23.79
CA ASN A 54 12.63 7.96 -23.96
C ASN A 54 13.18 8.41 -22.60
N GLN A 55 12.33 8.56 -21.59
CA GLN A 55 12.77 8.84 -20.22
C GLN A 55 13.66 7.73 -19.66
N LEU A 56 13.28 6.46 -19.84
CA LEU A 56 14.07 5.31 -19.42
C LEU A 56 15.41 5.25 -20.13
N VAL A 57 15.45 5.48 -21.45
CA VAL A 57 16.69 5.53 -22.23
C VAL A 57 17.61 6.63 -21.70
N SER A 58 17.09 7.84 -21.44
CA SER A 58 17.87 8.92 -20.83
C SER A 58 18.38 8.55 -19.43
N LEU A 59 17.55 7.91 -18.61
CA LEU A 59 17.94 7.49 -17.26
C LEU A 59 19.02 6.39 -17.28
N VAL A 60 18.95 5.45 -18.23
CA VAL A 60 19.99 4.43 -18.44
C VAL A 60 21.29 5.07 -18.92
N GLU A 61 21.23 6.02 -19.86
CA GLU A 61 22.42 6.73 -20.35
C GLU A 61 23.13 7.49 -19.21
N GLU A 62 22.37 8.13 -18.32
CA GLU A 62 22.93 8.79 -17.13
C GLU A 62 23.51 7.80 -16.12
N PHE A 63 22.87 6.65 -15.92
CA PHE A 63 23.41 5.59 -15.06
C PHE A 63 24.77 5.07 -15.57
N GLU A 64 24.90 4.90 -16.90
CA GLU A 64 26.16 4.50 -17.53
C GLU A 64 27.27 5.53 -17.34
N LYS A 65 26.96 6.83 -17.45
CA LYS A 65 27.92 7.93 -17.25
C LYS A 65 28.40 8.08 -15.80
N HIS A 66 27.54 7.77 -14.83
CA HIS A 66 27.83 7.92 -13.40
C HIS A 66 28.39 6.65 -12.73
N LYS A 67 28.66 5.60 -13.51
CA LYS A 67 29.14 4.33 -12.99
C LYS A 67 30.58 4.44 -12.50
N GLN A 68 30.86 3.95 -11.28
CA GLN A 68 32.23 3.61 -10.88
C GLN A 68 32.70 2.39 -11.71
N GLU A 69 33.98 2.34 -12.07
CA GLU A 69 34.54 1.40 -13.06
C GLU A 69 34.21 -0.10 -12.79
N GLN A 70 33.86 -0.47 -11.55
CA GLN A 70 33.61 -1.84 -11.12
C GLN A 70 32.13 -2.25 -10.99
N THR A 71 31.14 -1.36 -11.16
CA THR A 71 29.73 -1.73 -10.94
C THR A 71 29.13 -2.44 -12.16
N PRO A 72 28.58 -3.66 -12.10
CA PRO A 72 28.01 -4.31 -13.29
C PRO A 72 26.73 -3.61 -13.78
N LEU A 73 26.50 -3.61 -15.10
CA LEU A 73 25.25 -3.11 -15.70
C LEU A 73 24.17 -4.19 -15.48
N SER A 74 23.33 -3.97 -14.47
CA SER A 74 22.22 -4.86 -14.14
C SER A 74 20.97 -4.05 -13.80
N ILE A 75 19.80 -4.67 -13.98
CA ILE A 75 18.50 -4.09 -13.59
C ILE A 75 18.47 -3.78 -12.09
N GLU A 76 19.15 -4.59 -11.27
CA GLU A 76 19.27 -4.37 -9.83
C GLU A 76 20.03 -3.08 -9.50
N ASN A 77 21.20 -2.87 -10.11
CA ASN A 77 21.99 -1.65 -9.89
C ASN A 77 21.30 -0.41 -10.50
N PHE A 78 20.63 -0.58 -11.63
CA PHE A 78 19.83 0.48 -12.24
C PHE A 78 18.63 0.86 -11.37
N SER A 79 17.94 -0.10 -10.75
CA SER A 79 16.86 0.15 -9.78
C SER A 79 17.37 0.92 -8.56
N GLY A 80 18.57 0.57 -8.05
CA GLY A 80 19.24 1.34 -7.00
C GLY A 80 19.51 2.79 -7.40
N PHE A 81 20.06 3.02 -8.59
CA PHE A 81 20.28 4.36 -9.15
C PHE A 81 18.98 5.15 -9.33
N LEU A 82 17.94 4.53 -9.89
CA LEU A 82 16.63 5.15 -10.07
C LEU A 82 16.02 5.54 -8.72
N ASN A 83 16.09 4.66 -7.73
CA ASN A 83 15.59 4.95 -6.38
C ASN A 83 16.39 6.06 -5.70
N ALA A 84 17.71 6.14 -5.89
CA ALA A 84 18.52 7.23 -5.37
C ALA A 84 18.18 8.58 -6.05
N LYS A 85 18.03 8.56 -7.39
CA LYS A 85 17.75 9.75 -8.19
C LYS A 85 16.34 10.28 -8.01
N LEU A 86 15.34 9.40 -8.08
CA LEU A 86 13.94 9.74 -7.82
C LEU A 86 13.68 9.99 -6.33
N GLY A 87 14.38 9.27 -5.45
CA GLY A 87 14.33 9.46 -4.00
C GLY A 87 14.81 10.85 -3.59
N ALA A 88 15.93 11.32 -4.12
CA ALA A 88 16.46 12.66 -3.85
C ALA A 88 15.50 13.78 -4.32
N SER A 89 14.88 13.63 -5.49
CA SER A 89 13.89 14.60 -6.00
C SER A 89 12.55 14.53 -5.24
N ASN A 90 12.14 13.36 -4.76
CA ASN A 90 10.91 13.20 -3.97
C ASN A 90 11.04 13.68 -2.53
N VAL A 91 12.24 13.63 -1.92
CA VAL A 91 12.45 14.17 -0.55
C VAL A 91 12.22 15.67 -0.51
N LEU A 92 12.65 16.42 -1.53
CA LEU A 92 12.42 17.87 -1.63
C LEU A 92 10.95 18.22 -1.91
N ASN A 93 10.24 17.42 -2.72
CA ASN A 93 8.82 17.64 -3.03
C ASN A 93 7.87 17.20 -1.89
N ASN A 94 8.31 16.31 -0.99
CA ASN A 94 7.52 15.84 0.16
C ASN A 94 7.59 16.76 1.40
N VAL A 95 8.31 17.89 1.33
CA VAL A 95 8.32 18.91 2.40
C VAL A 95 6.95 19.60 2.54
N ASN A 96 6.07 19.48 1.55
CA ASN A 96 4.72 20.06 1.55
C ASN A 96 3.68 19.18 2.25
N ASP A 97 3.99 18.64 3.43
CA ASP A 97 2.93 18.15 4.31
C ASP A 97 2.20 19.36 4.91
N LEU A 98 0.95 19.57 4.48
CA LEU A 98 0.06 20.67 4.87
C LEU A 98 -0.12 20.84 6.39
N ARG A 99 0.31 19.86 7.21
CA ARG A 99 0.25 19.93 8.68
C ARG A 99 1.40 20.70 9.30
N PHE A 100 2.49 20.96 8.56
CA PHE A 100 3.57 21.81 9.04
C PHE A 100 3.28 23.26 8.68
N GLY A 101 3.52 24.17 9.63
CA GLY A 101 3.48 25.60 9.37
C GLY A 101 4.77 26.08 8.67
N GLU A 102 4.79 27.34 8.29
CA GLU A 102 5.89 27.97 7.53
C GLU A 102 7.06 28.46 8.39
N GLN A 103 7.02 28.21 9.70
CA GLN A 103 8.03 28.71 10.64
C GLN A 103 9.22 27.73 10.76
N GLN A 104 10.44 28.26 10.81
CA GLN A 104 11.71 27.52 10.98
C GLN A 104 11.96 26.45 9.89
N PRO A 105 12.08 26.84 8.61
CA PRO A 105 12.28 25.90 7.50
C PRO A 105 13.56 25.06 7.65
N GLU A 106 14.60 25.57 8.30
CA GLU A 106 15.85 24.85 8.57
C GLU A 106 15.63 23.69 9.56
N ALA A 107 14.80 23.90 10.59
CA ALA A 107 14.45 22.86 11.56
C ALA A 107 13.62 21.74 10.91
N VAL A 108 12.70 22.12 10.01
CA VAL A 108 11.92 21.18 9.20
C VAL A 108 12.85 20.36 8.30
N ALA A 109 13.79 21.00 7.59
CA ALA A 109 14.74 20.30 6.72
C ALA A 109 15.63 19.30 7.49
N MET A 110 16.12 19.67 8.69
CA MET A 110 16.89 18.76 9.54
C MET A 110 16.04 17.58 10.04
N ALA A 111 14.76 17.80 10.33
CA ALA A 111 13.86 16.74 10.77
C ALA A 111 13.43 15.81 9.62
N TYR A 112 13.39 16.30 8.37
CA TYR A 112 12.91 15.58 7.18
C TYR A 112 13.92 14.60 6.56
N GLN A 113 14.63 13.84 7.39
CA GLN A 113 15.40 12.69 6.94
C GLN A 113 14.46 11.52 6.55
N LEU A 114 14.91 10.62 5.67
CA LEU A 114 14.10 9.50 5.18
C LEU A 114 13.53 8.66 6.33
N ASP A 115 14.37 8.27 7.28
CA ASP A 115 13.97 7.44 8.43
C ASP A 115 12.97 8.17 9.34
N ASN A 116 13.19 9.47 9.59
CA ASN A 116 12.26 10.30 10.38
C ASN A 116 10.90 10.45 9.70
N ASN A 117 10.88 10.57 8.37
CA ASN A 117 9.65 10.61 7.60
C ASN A 117 8.89 9.28 7.66
N ILE A 118 9.59 8.15 7.53
CA ILE A 118 8.99 6.83 7.71
C ILE A 118 8.40 6.70 9.13
N ALA A 119 9.17 7.03 10.16
CA ALA A 119 8.71 6.98 11.56
C ALA A 119 7.48 7.87 11.80
N ARG A 120 7.46 9.07 11.22
CA ARG A 120 6.32 9.98 11.27
C ARG A 120 5.07 9.39 10.61
N LEU A 121 5.22 8.78 9.43
CA LEU A 121 4.12 8.09 8.75
C LEU A 121 3.60 6.91 9.58
N PHE A 122 4.47 6.13 10.23
CA PHE A 122 4.07 5.09 11.17
C PHE A 122 3.18 5.63 12.30
N ILE A 123 3.56 6.76 12.90
CA ILE A 123 2.77 7.40 13.97
C ILE A 123 1.41 7.87 13.44
N TYR A 124 1.34 8.43 12.23
CA TYR A 124 0.07 8.88 11.68
C TYR A 124 -0.84 7.71 11.32
N MET A 125 -0.29 6.68 10.68
CA MET A 125 -1.05 5.48 10.32
C MET A 125 -1.57 4.75 11.55
N SER A 126 -0.79 4.66 12.64
CA SER A 126 -1.26 4.06 13.88
C SER A 126 -2.40 4.88 14.53
N ARG A 127 -2.34 6.21 14.47
CA ARG A 127 -3.42 7.08 14.95
C ARG A 127 -4.69 6.97 14.11
N TYR A 128 -4.57 6.91 12.78
CA TYR A 128 -5.71 6.68 11.90
C TYR A 128 -6.34 5.32 12.16
N ALA A 129 -5.53 4.26 12.22
CA ALA A 129 -5.98 2.91 12.55
C ALA A 129 -6.72 2.89 13.89
N LYS A 130 -6.14 3.46 14.95
CA LYS A 130 -6.78 3.54 16.28
C LYS A 130 -8.11 4.30 16.23
N SER A 131 -8.20 5.37 15.44
CA SER A 131 -9.44 6.14 15.25
C SER A 131 -10.52 5.36 14.50
N TYR A 132 -10.16 4.52 13.53
CA TYR A 132 -11.12 3.66 12.82
C TYR A 132 -11.54 2.46 13.66
N ILE A 133 -10.59 1.80 14.31
CA ILE A 133 -10.87 0.67 15.23
C ILE A 133 -11.83 1.13 16.34
N LYS A 134 -11.62 2.31 16.93
CA LYS A 134 -12.55 2.85 17.95
C LYS A 134 -13.99 2.98 17.43
N LYS A 135 -14.19 3.30 16.15
CA LYS A 135 -15.52 3.36 15.53
C LYS A 135 -16.08 1.97 15.26
N ALA A 136 -15.24 1.03 14.80
CA ALA A 136 -15.63 -0.36 14.59
C ALA A 136 -16.04 -1.07 15.89
N LEU A 137 -15.39 -0.73 17.00
CA LEU A 137 -15.71 -1.29 18.33
C LEU A 137 -16.87 -0.56 19.02
N HIS A 138 -17.45 0.46 18.40
CA HIS A 138 -18.57 1.19 18.99
C HIS A 138 -19.76 0.26 19.24
N HIS A 139 -20.44 0.43 20.37
CA HIS A 139 -21.51 -0.47 20.85
C HIS A 139 -21.09 -1.92 21.19
N THR A 140 -19.79 -2.22 21.22
CA THR A 140 -19.28 -3.51 21.70
C THR A 140 -18.76 -3.41 23.14
N ASN A 141 -18.50 -4.54 23.77
CA ASN A 141 -17.81 -4.60 25.08
C ASN A 141 -16.28 -4.46 24.96
N LEU A 142 -15.74 -4.24 23.75
CA LEU A 142 -14.34 -3.92 23.51
C LEU A 142 -14.18 -2.40 23.39
N ALA A 143 -13.19 -1.83 24.06
CA ALA A 143 -12.95 -0.38 24.06
C ALA A 143 -11.79 0.02 23.14
N THR A 144 -10.80 -0.85 22.97
CA THR A 144 -9.56 -0.49 22.26
C THR A 144 -9.06 -1.60 21.34
N ALA A 145 -8.11 -1.25 20.45
CA ALA A 145 -7.43 -2.22 19.59
C ALA A 145 -6.71 -3.30 20.41
N GLU A 146 -6.15 -2.90 21.55
CA GLU A 146 -5.46 -3.78 22.49
C GLU A 146 -6.41 -4.81 23.11
N ASP A 147 -7.67 -4.47 23.38
CA ASP A 147 -8.69 -5.43 23.83
C ASP A 147 -8.93 -6.51 22.78
N PHE A 148 -9.14 -6.06 21.53
CA PHE A 148 -9.36 -6.94 20.40
C PHE A 148 -8.15 -7.87 20.18
N THR A 149 -6.93 -7.33 20.18
CA THR A 149 -5.69 -8.11 20.00
C THR A 149 -5.53 -9.16 21.09
N CYS A 150 -5.71 -8.80 22.38
CA CYS A 150 -5.63 -9.75 23.48
C CYS A 150 -6.67 -10.86 23.35
N LEU A 151 -7.91 -10.52 23.00
CA LEU A 151 -8.98 -11.51 22.84
C LEU A 151 -8.73 -12.42 21.63
N ALA A 152 -8.22 -11.88 20.52
CA ALA A 152 -7.83 -12.63 19.33
C ALA A 152 -6.67 -13.60 19.60
N LEU A 153 -5.67 -13.20 20.39
CA LEU A 153 -4.60 -14.10 20.83
C LEU A 153 -5.14 -15.25 21.71
N LEU A 154 -6.07 -14.96 22.61
CA LEU A 154 -6.70 -15.99 23.44
C LEU A 154 -7.60 -16.93 22.64
N LEU A 155 -8.11 -16.53 21.47
CA LEU A 155 -8.88 -17.42 20.59
C LEU A 155 -8.00 -18.55 20.01
N THR A 156 -6.71 -18.31 19.82
CA THR A 156 -5.78 -19.26 19.19
C THR A 156 -5.00 -20.12 20.20
N HIS A 157 -5.26 -19.96 21.51
CA HIS A 157 -4.59 -20.68 22.58
C HIS A 157 -5.63 -21.30 23.54
N SER A 158 -5.31 -22.46 24.13
CA SER A 158 -6.17 -23.06 25.15
C SER A 158 -6.24 -22.19 26.40
N CYS A 159 -5.10 -21.71 26.88
CA CYS A 159 -4.98 -20.70 27.92
C CYS A 159 -3.58 -20.06 27.90
N LEU A 160 -3.44 -18.88 28.48
CA LEU A 160 -2.17 -18.17 28.65
C LEU A 160 -1.99 -17.70 30.09
N SER A 161 -0.75 -17.48 30.51
CA SER A 161 -0.48 -16.71 31.74
C SER A 161 -0.67 -15.21 31.47
N LYS A 162 -0.87 -14.40 32.52
CA LYS A 162 -0.93 -12.93 32.41
C LYS A 162 0.27 -12.36 31.66
N THR A 163 1.46 -12.80 32.07
CA THR A 163 2.72 -12.31 31.51
C THR A 163 2.85 -12.70 30.04
N ALA A 164 2.51 -13.95 29.68
CA ALA A 164 2.57 -14.42 28.30
C ALA A 164 1.61 -13.63 27.41
N LEU A 165 0.36 -13.42 27.84
CA LEU A 165 -0.60 -12.63 27.08
C LEU A 165 -0.11 -11.19 26.85
N ILE A 166 0.38 -10.51 27.90
CA ILE A 166 0.89 -9.14 27.79
C ILE A 166 2.09 -9.05 26.84
N GLN A 167 3.02 -10.02 26.91
CA GLN A 167 4.20 -10.08 26.04
C GLN A 167 3.83 -10.35 24.59
N MET A 168 2.95 -11.33 24.33
CA MET A 168 2.50 -11.67 22.97
C MET A 168 1.67 -10.55 22.34
N SER A 169 0.97 -9.75 23.15
CA SER A 169 0.25 -8.56 22.69
C SER A 169 1.15 -7.33 22.51
N LEU A 170 2.47 -7.43 22.78
CA LEU A 170 3.43 -6.32 22.73
C LEU A 170 3.01 -5.11 23.60
N LEU A 171 2.37 -5.37 24.75
CA LEU A 171 1.91 -4.33 25.67
C LEU A 171 2.89 -4.10 26.81
N GLU A 172 2.99 -2.84 27.24
CA GLU A 172 3.59 -2.53 28.53
C GLU A 172 2.74 -3.13 29.67
N LYS A 173 3.41 -3.46 30.79
CA LYS A 173 2.79 -4.15 31.92
C LYS A 173 1.55 -3.44 32.46
N ALA A 174 1.58 -2.11 32.57
CA ALA A 174 0.46 -1.32 33.08
C ALA A 174 -0.75 -1.38 32.14
N SER A 175 -0.54 -1.08 30.86
CA SER A 175 -1.60 -1.13 29.83
C SER A 175 -2.18 -2.53 29.66
N GLY A 176 -1.32 -3.56 29.63
CA GLY A 176 -1.76 -4.96 29.56
C GLY A 176 -2.60 -5.39 30.77
N THR A 177 -2.28 -4.89 31.96
CA THR A 177 -3.08 -5.15 33.17
C THR A 177 -4.45 -4.48 33.09
N GLU A 178 -4.52 -3.25 32.56
CA GLU A 178 -5.78 -2.53 32.37
C GLU A 178 -6.69 -3.24 31.36
N VAL A 179 -6.14 -3.64 30.21
CA VAL A 179 -6.84 -4.42 29.18
C VAL A 179 -7.42 -5.70 29.79
N LEU A 180 -6.61 -6.47 30.52
CA LEU A 180 -7.06 -7.71 31.14
C LEU A 180 -8.19 -7.47 32.16
N ASN A 181 -8.07 -6.44 33.00
CA ASN A 181 -9.12 -6.11 33.97
C ASN A 181 -10.44 -5.76 33.29
N ARG A 182 -10.39 -5.04 32.17
CA ARG A 182 -11.58 -4.71 31.37
C ARG A 182 -12.20 -5.95 30.73
N LEU A 183 -11.40 -6.84 30.14
CA LEU A 183 -11.88 -8.09 29.57
C LEU A 183 -12.54 -9.01 30.62
N LEU A 184 -11.95 -9.08 31.82
CA LEU A 184 -12.52 -9.84 32.96
C LEU A 184 -13.83 -9.21 33.44
N LYS A 185 -13.86 -7.89 33.63
CA LYS A 185 -15.06 -7.16 34.05
C LYS A 185 -16.24 -7.38 33.09
N ASN A 186 -15.95 -7.52 31.79
CA ASN A 186 -16.95 -7.73 30.75
C ASN A 186 -17.25 -9.22 30.47
N ASN A 187 -16.73 -10.15 31.30
CA ASN A 187 -16.90 -11.60 31.15
C ASN A 187 -16.44 -12.16 29.79
N LEU A 188 -15.53 -11.47 29.09
CA LEU A 188 -15.01 -11.90 27.80
C LEU A 188 -13.86 -12.92 27.95
N VAL A 189 -13.22 -12.91 29.12
CA VAL A 189 -12.19 -13.87 29.52
C VAL A 189 -12.47 -14.34 30.94
N HIS A 190 -11.98 -15.52 31.29
CA HIS A 190 -12.02 -16.05 32.64
C HIS A 190 -10.61 -16.36 33.12
N GLN A 191 -10.43 -16.33 34.45
CA GLN A 191 -9.14 -16.53 35.09
C GLN A 191 -9.25 -17.52 36.25
N TRP A 192 -8.29 -18.43 36.38
CA TRP A 192 -8.19 -19.40 37.47
C TRP A 192 -6.74 -19.59 37.93
N ASP A 193 -6.54 -20.30 39.06
CA ASP A 193 -5.21 -20.64 39.57
C ASP A 193 -4.53 -21.66 38.65
N ASP A 194 -3.23 -21.48 38.40
CA ASP A 194 -2.47 -22.47 37.63
C ASP A 194 -2.38 -23.78 38.45
N PRO A 195 -2.81 -24.93 37.90
CA PRO A 195 -2.71 -26.22 38.57
C PRO A 195 -1.27 -26.58 38.97
N ASN A 196 -0.28 -26.07 38.23
CA ASN A 196 1.14 -26.37 38.43
C ASN A 196 1.88 -25.30 39.26
N ASP A 197 1.27 -24.12 39.46
CA ASP A 197 1.82 -23.04 40.27
C ASP A 197 0.69 -22.22 40.91
N LYS A 198 0.46 -22.43 42.22
CA LYS A 198 -0.58 -21.69 42.96
C LYS A 198 -0.38 -20.17 42.99
N ARG A 199 0.81 -19.67 42.62
CA ARG A 199 1.10 -18.23 42.47
C ARG A 199 0.78 -17.72 41.06
N GLY A 200 0.69 -18.63 40.09
CA GLY A 200 0.34 -18.36 38.71
C GLY A 200 -1.18 -18.28 38.48
N LYS A 201 -1.58 -17.44 37.53
CA LYS A 201 -2.96 -17.37 37.05
C LYS A 201 -3.00 -17.71 35.57
N ARG A 202 -3.97 -18.53 35.17
CA ARG A 202 -4.30 -18.84 33.77
C ARG A 202 -5.48 -18.02 33.30
N ILE A 203 -5.48 -17.66 32.03
CA ILE A 203 -6.52 -16.88 31.36
C ILE A 203 -6.92 -17.60 30.08
N ALA A 204 -8.22 -17.69 29.83
CA ALA A 204 -8.76 -18.13 28.55
C ALA A 204 -9.99 -17.32 28.17
N ILE A 205 -10.27 -17.29 26.86
CA ILE A 205 -11.46 -16.66 26.30
C ILE A 205 -12.72 -17.43 26.73
N THR A 206 -13.81 -16.71 27.03
CA THR A 206 -15.13 -17.33 27.29
C THR A 206 -15.90 -17.53 25.99
N GLU A 207 -16.97 -18.34 25.99
CA GLU A 207 -17.86 -18.44 24.82
C GLU A 207 -18.47 -17.08 24.42
N GLN A 208 -18.82 -16.25 25.40
CA GLN A 208 -19.27 -14.87 25.15
C GLN A 208 -18.17 -14.04 24.45
N GLY A 209 -16.91 -14.18 24.90
CA GLY A 209 -15.76 -13.55 24.26
C GLY A 209 -15.57 -14.00 22.81
N LYS A 210 -15.70 -15.31 22.54
CA LYS A 210 -15.59 -15.86 21.18
C LYS A 210 -16.67 -15.31 20.25
N LEU A 211 -17.94 -15.35 20.68
CA LEU A 211 -19.07 -14.84 19.90
C LEU A 211 -18.87 -13.36 19.55
N LEU A 212 -18.56 -12.53 20.55
CA LEU A 212 -18.27 -11.11 20.34
C LEU A 212 -17.13 -10.90 19.34
N LEU A 213 -16.05 -11.67 19.46
CA LEU A 213 -14.89 -11.55 18.60
C LEU A 213 -15.22 -11.91 17.14
N TYR A 214 -16.03 -12.95 16.91
CA TYR A 214 -16.49 -13.32 15.56
C TYR A 214 -17.35 -12.24 14.91
N ASP A 215 -18.18 -11.56 15.69
CA ASP A 215 -18.98 -10.43 15.19
C ASP A 215 -18.05 -9.27 14.81
N VAL A 216 -17.10 -8.93 15.67
CA VAL A 216 -16.16 -7.82 15.47
C VAL A 216 -15.19 -8.06 14.32
N PHE A 217 -14.86 -9.31 13.96
CA PHE A 217 -13.97 -9.59 12.82
C PHE A 217 -14.46 -8.98 11.51
N LYS A 218 -15.77 -8.91 11.29
CA LYS A 218 -16.35 -8.31 10.07
C LYS A 218 -15.99 -6.83 9.98
N ASP A 219 -16.15 -6.08 11.06
CA ASP A 219 -15.85 -4.65 11.10
C ASP A 219 -14.34 -4.41 11.03
N MET A 220 -13.54 -5.26 11.67
CA MET A 220 -12.07 -5.16 11.61
C MET A 220 -11.52 -5.45 10.21
N ASN A 221 -12.15 -6.33 9.44
CA ASN A 221 -11.81 -6.53 8.03
C ASN A 221 -12.06 -5.26 7.19
N GLN A 222 -13.17 -4.56 7.45
CA GLN A 222 -13.44 -3.27 6.79
C GLN A 222 -12.41 -2.21 7.18
N VAL A 223 -12.04 -2.15 8.46
CA VAL A 223 -10.97 -1.25 8.93
C VAL A 223 -9.65 -1.55 8.21
N GLY A 224 -9.27 -2.82 8.07
CA GLY A 224 -8.06 -3.22 7.31
C GLY A 224 -8.09 -2.77 5.84
N GLY A 225 -9.26 -2.87 5.20
CA GLY A 225 -9.49 -2.34 3.85
C GLY A 225 -9.27 -0.83 3.77
N ILE A 226 -9.84 -0.06 4.70
CA ILE A 226 -9.72 1.41 4.74
C ILE A 226 -8.28 1.84 5.03
N ILE A 227 -7.59 1.19 5.97
CA ILE A 227 -6.20 1.53 6.33
C ILE A 227 -5.26 1.33 5.13
N THR A 228 -5.44 0.25 4.36
CA THR A 228 -4.65 0.00 3.15
C THR A 228 -5.10 0.87 1.97
N GLY A 229 -6.26 1.51 2.06
CA GLY A 229 -6.71 2.58 1.19
C GLY A 229 -6.63 2.24 -0.29
N LYS A 230 -5.94 3.09 -1.05
CA LYS A 230 -5.86 3.03 -2.51
C LYS A 230 -4.76 2.09 -3.03
N LEU A 231 -4.04 1.40 -2.15
CA LEU A 231 -2.98 0.48 -2.59
C LEU A 231 -3.58 -0.64 -3.45
N SER A 232 -2.96 -0.89 -4.60
CA SER A 232 -3.19 -2.08 -5.41
C SER A 232 -2.77 -3.35 -4.66
N THR A 233 -3.23 -4.51 -5.11
CA THR A 233 -2.87 -5.79 -4.51
C THR A 233 -1.36 -6.01 -4.45
N SER A 234 -0.63 -5.65 -5.52
CA SER A 234 0.85 -5.74 -5.54
C SER A 234 1.50 -4.80 -4.53
N GLU A 235 1.03 -3.56 -4.41
CA GLU A 235 1.57 -2.62 -3.42
C GLU A 235 1.28 -3.06 -1.99
N LYS A 236 0.13 -3.70 -1.73
CA LYS A 236 -0.18 -4.31 -0.43
C LYS A 236 0.81 -5.43 -0.08
N TYR A 237 1.14 -6.31 -1.02
CA TYR A 237 2.15 -7.35 -0.79
C TYR A 237 3.54 -6.76 -0.56
N THR A 238 3.93 -5.73 -1.33
CA THR A 238 5.20 -5.03 -1.11
C THR A 238 5.25 -4.39 0.28
N LEU A 239 4.18 -3.68 0.68
CA LEU A 239 4.10 -3.08 2.01
C LEU A 239 4.16 -4.14 3.10
N GLN A 240 3.42 -5.25 2.97
CA GLN A 240 3.46 -6.36 3.90
C GLN A 240 4.88 -6.91 4.05
N TYR A 241 5.58 -7.15 2.95
CA TYR A 241 6.96 -7.63 2.97
C TYR A 241 7.90 -6.66 3.72
N LEU A 242 7.79 -5.36 3.46
CA LEU A 242 8.60 -4.34 4.13
C LEU A 242 8.28 -4.25 5.63
N LEU A 243 6.99 -4.30 6.00
CA LEU A 243 6.56 -4.31 7.40
C LEU A 243 7.03 -5.57 8.13
N GLN A 244 6.96 -6.74 7.50
CA GLN A 244 7.45 -7.99 8.09
C GLN A 244 8.95 -7.92 8.33
N LYS A 245 9.73 -7.40 7.37
CA LYS A 245 11.17 -7.21 7.53
C LYS A 245 11.51 -6.28 8.71
N LEU A 246 10.72 -5.23 8.92
CA LEU A 246 10.87 -4.35 10.09
C LEU A 246 10.49 -5.06 11.39
N GLU A 247 9.40 -5.82 11.37
CA GLU A 247 8.96 -6.57 12.54
C GLU A 247 9.95 -7.65 12.95
N ASP A 248 10.52 -8.43 12.01
CA ASP A 248 11.52 -9.45 12.33
C ASP A 248 12.71 -8.85 13.07
N PHE A 249 13.17 -7.68 12.62
CA PHE A 249 14.23 -6.92 13.28
C PHE A 249 13.83 -6.46 14.70
N HIS A 250 12.65 -5.86 14.85
CA HIS A 250 12.18 -5.35 16.15
C HIS A 250 11.81 -6.45 17.14
N TYR A 251 11.28 -7.57 16.65
CA TYR A 251 10.92 -8.73 17.44
C TYR A 251 12.17 -9.37 18.08
N GLU A 252 13.27 -9.45 17.33
CA GLU A 252 14.56 -9.89 17.87
C GLU A 252 15.04 -8.97 19.00
N LEU A 253 15.00 -7.65 18.80
CA LEU A 253 15.37 -6.68 19.83
C LEU A 253 14.48 -6.75 21.06
N TYR A 254 13.17 -6.92 20.87
CA TYR A 254 12.19 -7.03 21.94
C TYR A 254 12.41 -8.31 22.77
N THR A 255 12.56 -9.46 22.11
CA THR A 255 12.75 -10.75 22.78
C THR A 255 14.08 -10.82 23.52
N LYS A 256 15.16 -10.27 22.94
CA LYS A 256 16.48 -10.17 23.58
C LYS A 256 16.57 -9.02 24.60
N LYS A 257 15.55 -8.17 24.67
CA LYS A 257 15.54 -6.94 25.48
C LYS A 257 16.78 -6.08 25.23
N SER A 258 17.14 -5.91 23.96
CA SER A 258 18.36 -5.22 23.55
C SER A 258 18.30 -3.70 23.76
N ILE A 259 17.10 -3.12 23.81
CA ILE A 259 16.88 -1.69 24.04
C ILE A 259 15.85 -1.54 25.17
N ASN A 260 16.29 -1.26 26.40
CA ASN A 260 15.39 -1.03 27.55
C ASN A 260 15.55 0.35 28.17
N SER A 261 16.61 1.07 27.81
CA SER A 261 16.91 2.39 28.33
C SER A 261 17.27 3.36 27.22
N LYS A 262 17.24 4.65 27.56
CA LYS A 262 17.74 5.70 26.67
C LYS A 262 19.24 5.50 26.34
N ALA A 263 20.02 4.96 27.29
CA ALA A 263 21.43 4.70 27.06
C ALA A 263 21.64 3.62 25.98
N ASP A 264 20.85 2.54 26.04
CA ASP A 264 20.87 1.48 25.02
C ASP A 264 20.48 2.03 23.64
N LEU A 265 19.46 2.89 23.58
CA LEU A 265 19.03 3.52 22.34
C LEU A 265 20.16 4.36 21.70
N LEU A 266 20.90 5.11 22.51
CA LEU A 266 21.98 5.99 22.03
C LEU A 266 23.25 5.24 21.63
N SER A 267 23.47 4.05 22.20
CA SER A 267 24.65 3.22 21.90
C SER A 267 24.39 2.16 20.82
N TYR A 268 23.13 1.96 20.43
CA TYR A 268 22.76 0.94 19.45
C TYR A 268 23.34 1.24 18.07
N GLN A 269 24.18 0.33 17.58
CA GLN A 269 24.67 0.36 16.20
C GLN A 269 23.82 -0.58 15.35
N LYS A 270 23.22 -0.04 14.29
CA LYS A 270 22.46 -0.82 13.31
C LYS A 270 23.45 -1.74 12.58
N GLY A 271 23.31 -3.06 12.80
CA GLY A 271 24.09 -4.10 12.11
C GLY A 271 23.75 -4.20 10.63
#